data_AF-A0A368F9U2-F1
#
_entry.id   AF-A0A368F9U2-F1
#
_cell.length_a   1.000
_cell.length_b   1.000
_cell.length_c   1.000
_cell.angle_alpha   90.00
_cell.angle_beta   90.00
_cell.angle_gamma   90.00
#
_symmetry.space_group_name_H-M   'P 1'
#
loop_
_entity.id
_entity.type
_entity.pdbx_description
1 polymer ?
#
loop_
_entity_poly.entity_id
_entity_poly.type
_entity_poly.pdbx_seq_one_letter_code
_entity_poly.pdbx_strand_id
1 'polypeptide(L)'
;MIKPQGCIDGKPCKLFPRCIPRERSCSASPCPPGKKCEVREVICVAAPCWPVRECNPSSCPPNEEWRDCAAFCEPSCSSPASLCPDVCKPGRCQCKDTFYRRNGMCVPYVPGCNGVVIVGPGG
;
A
#
# COMPACT_ATOMS: atom_id res chain seq x y z
N MET A 1 6.25 -33.68 1.28
CA MET A 1 6.94 -32.61 2.03
C MET A 1 8.35 -32.48 1.48
N ILE A 2 8.69 -31.40 0.78
CA ILE A 2 10.09 -31.15 0.38
C ILE A 2 10.77 -30.47 1.56
N LYS A 3 11.71 -31.20 2.17
CA LYS A 3 12.54 -30.70 3.26
C LYS A 3 13.30 -29.46 2.76
N PRO A 4 13.23 -28.29 3.44
CA PRO A 4 14.08 -27.16 3.09
C PRO A 4 15.54 -27.59 3.14
N GLN A 5 16.35 -27.14 2.18
CA GLN A 5 17.80 -27.36 2.23
C GLN A 5 18.32 -26.76 3.55
N GLY A 6 18.84 -27.61 4.44
CA GLY A 6 19.35 -27.21 5.76
C GLY A 6 18.61 -27.77 6.97
N CYS A 7 17.50 -28.51 6.82
CA CYS A 7 16.83 -29.16 7.96
C CYS A 7 17.43 -30.55 8.24
N ILE A 8 18.04 -30.73 9.41
CA ILE A 8 18.56 -32.02 9.91
C ILE A 8 17.48 -32.69 10.76
N ASP A 9 17.32 -34.02 10.64
CA ASP A 9 16.34 -34.76 11.43
C ASP A 9 16.62 -34.61 12.93
N GLY A 10 15.56 -34.34 13.72
CA GLY A 10 15.65 -34.18 15.18
C GLY A 10 15.94 -32.76 15.68
N LYS A 11 16.08 -31.74 14.83
CA LYS A 11 16.20 -30.33 15.26
C LYS A 11 14.99 -29.49 14.82
N PRO A 12 14.43 -28.62 15.69
CA PRO A 12 13.38 -27.70 15.30
C PRO A 12 13.96 -26.69 14.29
N CYS A 13 13.54 -26.81 13.03
CA CYS A 13 13.97 -25.92 11.97
C CYS A 13 12.93 -24.82 11.79
N LYS A 14 13.38 -23.55 11.76
CA LYS A 14 12.50 -22.43 11.45
C LYS A 14 12.16 -22.49 9.96
N LEU A 15 10.95 -22.93 9.66
CA LEU A 15 10.42 -22.92 8.30
C LEU A 15 10.28 -21.46 7.85
N PHE A 16 11.03 -21.06 6.83
CA PHE A 16 10.78 -19.80 6.15
C PHE A 16 9.77 -20.04 5.03
N PRO A 17 8.74 -19.19 4.88
CA PRO A 17 7.89 -19.28 3.71
C PRO A 17 8.79 -19.11 2.47
N ARG A 18 8.60 -19.99 1.49
CA ARG A 18 9.08 -19.77 0.12
C ARG A 18 8.49 -18.44 -0.41
N CYS A 19 8.88 -18.01 -1.61
CA CYS A 19 8.28 -16.81 -2.23
C CYS A 19 6.75 -16.87 -2.14
N ILE A 20 6.14 -15.91 -1.44
CA ILE A 20 4.69 -15.79 -1.32
C ILE A 20 4.13 -15.57 -2.74
N PRO A 21 3.12 -16.34 -3.18
CA PRO A 21 2.48 -16.13 -4.47
C PRO A 21 2.07 -14.66 -4.65
N ARG A 22 2.18 -14.14 -5.88
CA ARG A 22 2.00 -12.70 -6.16
C ARG A 22 0.65 -12.19 -5.69
N GLU A 23 -0.38 -13.00 -5.91
CA GLU A 23 -1.76 -12.74 -5.49
C GLU A 23 -1.97 -12.80 -3.98
N ARG A 24 -1.01 -13.31 -3.20
CA ARG A 24 -1.06 -13.31 -1.73
C ARG A 24 -0.12 -12.28 -1.09
N SER A 25 0.63 -11.53 -1.90
CA SER A 25 1.58 -10.52 -1.44
C SER A 25 0.99 -9.11 -1.52
N CYS A 26 0.98 -8.39 -0.39
CA CYS A 26 0.55 -7.00 -0.33
C CYS A 26 1.41 -6.05 -1.19
N SER A 27 2.69 -6.38 -1.40
CA SER A 27 3.58 -5.57 -2.25
C SER A 27 3.24 -5.67 -3.74
N ALA A 28 2.74 -6.83 -4.17
CA ALA A 28 2.52 -7.12 -5.59
C ALA A 28 1.05 -7.11 -6.00
N SER A 29 0.13 -7.17 -5.04
CA SER A 29 -1.32 -7.09 -5.20
C SER A 29 -1.90 -6.19 -4.09
N PRO A 30 -1.77 -4.86 -4.22
CA PRO A 30 -2.26 -3.92 -3.21
C PRO A 30 -3.79 -3.94 -3.09
N CYS A 31 -4.31 -3.57 -1.93
CA CYS A 31 -5.74 -3.47 -1.71
C CYS A 31 -6.33 -2.23 -2.41
N PRO A 32 -7.66 -2.21 -2.66
CA PRO A 32 -8.35 -0.99 -3.07
C PRO A 32 -8.12 0.15 -2.05
N PRO A 33 -8.18 1.43 -2.50
CA PRO A 33 -8.01 2.56 -1.61
C PRO A 33 -8.95 2.52 -0.40
N GLY A 34 -8.45 2.96 0.75
CA GLY A 34 -9.18 2.95 2.03
C GLY A 34 -9.09 1.61 2.79
N LYS A 35 -8.46 0.58 2.23
CA LYS A 35 -8.17 -0.67 2.92
C LYS A 35 -6.67 -0.88 3.09
N LYS A 36 -6.28 -1.33 4.26
CA LYS A 36 -4.91 -1.74 4.59
C LYS A 36 -4.73 -3.22 4.30
N CYS A 37 -3.68 -3.54 3.56
CA CYS A 37 -3.28 -4.92 3.31
C CYS A 37 -2.45 -5.47 4.47
N GLU A 38 -2.90 -6.60 5.02
CA GLU A 38 -2.17 -7.35 6.04
C GLU A 38 -2.06 -8.81 5.63
N VAL A 39 -0.89 -9.40 5.87
CA VAL A 39 -0.61 -10.80 5.56
C VAL A 39 -0.82 -11.59 6.84
N ARG A 40 -1.90 -12.39 6.90
CA ARG A 40 -2.23 -13.19 8.06
C ARG A 40 -1.72 -14.62 7.89
N GLU A 41 -0.94 -15.09 8.86
CA GLU A 41 -0.52 -16.49 8.89
C GLU A 41 -1.71 -17.41 9.13
N VAL A 42 -1.76 -18.52 8.38
CA VAL A 42 -2.83 -19.50 8.49
C VAL A 42 -2.26 -20.89 8.72
N ILE A 43 -2.99 -21.67 9.51
CA ILE A 43 -2.73 -23.10 9.68
C ILE A 43 -3.49 -23.83 8.57
N CYS A 44 -2.79 -24.65 7.82
CA CYS A 44 -3.36 -25.41 6.72
C CYS A 44 -3.14 -26.91 6.92
N VAL A 45 -4.04 -27.74 6.39
CA VAL A 45 -4.00 -29.21 6.56
C VAL A 45 -2.83 -29.84 5.79
N ALA A 46 -2.43 -29.25 4.66
CA ALA A 46 -1.33 -29.73 3.82
C ALA A 46 -0.48 -28.57 3.29
N ALA A 47 0.85 -28.71 3.41
CA ALA A 47 1.82 -27.72 2.94
C ALA A 47 1.91 -27.66 1.40
N PRO A 48 2.31 -26.51 0.80
CA PRO A 48 2.77 -25.29 1.47
C PRO A 48 1.62 -24.44 2.03
N CYS A 49 1.76 -24.00 3.29
CA CYS A 49 0.86 -23.02 3.90
C CYS A 49 1.31 -21.62 3.51
N TRP A 50 0.58 -20.98 2.60
CA TRP A 50 0.79 -19.58 2.28
C TRP A 50 -0.06 -18.71 3.19
N PRO A 51 0.48 -17.61 3.72
CA PRO A 51 -0.35 -16.67 4.44
C PRO A 51 -1.43 -16.09 3.53
N VAL A 52 -2.50 -15.60 4.12
CA VAL A 52 -3.64 -15.04 3.40
C VAL A 52 -3.50 -13.53 3.38
N ARG A 53 -3.77 -12.93 2.20
CA ARG A 53 -3.92 -11.48 2.08
C ARG A 53 -5.28 -11.04 2.64
N GLU A 54 -5.29 -10.10 3.55
CA GLU A 54 -6.50 -9.53 4.12
C GLU A 54 -6.52 -8.02 3.88
N CYS A 55 -7.63 -7.52 3.31
CA CYS A 55 -7.85 -6.10 3.07
C CYS A 55 -8.82 -5.56 4.12
N ASN A 56 -8.28 -5.02 5.20
CA ASN A 56 -9.06 -4.51 6.32
C ASN A 56 -9.35 -3.02 6.13
N PRO A 57 -10.56 -2.52 6.45
CA PRO A 57 -10.83 -1.09 6.44
C PRO A 57 -9.84 -0.36 7.36
N SER A 58 -9.26 0.74 6.88
CA SER A 58 -8.35 1.57 7.66
C SER A 58 -9.03 2.89 8.00
N SER A 59 -8.82 3.37 9.22
CA SER A 59 -9.31 4.68 9.66
C SER A 59 -8.27 5.75 9.30
N CYS A 60 -8.61 6.60 8.33
CA CYS A 60 -7.82 7.78 7.99
C CYS A 60 -8.55 9.07 8.40
N PRO A 61 -7.82 10.19 8.55
CA PRO A 61 -8.43 11.50 8.75
C PRO A 61 -9.41 11.88 7.63
N PRO A 62 -10.29 12.88 7.85
CA PRO A 62 -11.18 13.38 6.80
C PRO A 62 -10.40 13.77 5.54
N ASN A 63 -10.97 13.42 4.38
CA ASN A 63 -10.38 13.66 3.05
C ASN A 63 -9.05 12.93 2.77
N GLU A 64 -8.71 11.95 3.60
CA GLU A 64 -7.61 11.03 3.38
C GLU A 64 -8.14 9.61 3.18
N GLU A 65 -7.33 8.78 2.52
CA GLU A 65 -7.58 7.36 2.37
C GLU A 65 -6.28 6.58 2.55
N TRP A 66 -6.40 5.34 3.02
CA TRP A 66 -5.24 4.48 3.16
C TRP A 66 -4.79 3.99 1.79
N ARG A 67 -3.50 4.09 1.52
CA ARG A 67 -2.85 3.51 0.35
C ARG A 67 -1.67 2.65 0.83
N ASP A 68 -1.66 1.38 0.44
CA ASP A 68 -0.54 0.47 0.76
C ASP A 68 0.78 0.92 0.11
N CYS A 69 0.67 1.54 -1.06
CA CYS A 69 1.75 2.13 -1.84
C CYS A 69 1.39 3.61 -2.05
N ALA A 70 1.63 4.43 -1.01
CA ALA A 70 1.28 5.85 -1.05
C ALA A 70 2.23 6.62 -1.96
N ALA A 71 1.73 7.56 -2.76
CA ALA A 71 2.57 8.39 -3.61
C ALA A 71 3.64 9.11 -2.80
N PHE A 72 4.83 9.22 -3.38
CA PHE A 72 5.95 9.88 -2.72
C PHE A 72 5.70 11.37 -2.50
N CYS A 73 4.95 11.99 -3.40
CA CYS A 73 4.59 13.40 -3.36
C CYS A 73 3.09 13.50 -3.32
N GLU A 74 2.60 14.43 -2.50
CA GLU A 74 1.20 14.78 -2.45
C GLU A 74 1.06 16.20 -2.99
N PRO A 75 0.02 16.47 -3.79
CA PRO A 75 -0.21 17.81 -4.28
C PRO A 75 -0.51 18.74 -3.09
N SER A 76 0.08 19.93 -3.13
CA SER A 76 -0.16 20.98 -2.15
C SER A 76 -0.52 22.28 -2.86
N CYS A 77 -1.08 23.23 -2.13
CA CYS A 77 -1.45 24.52 -2.71
C CYS A 77 -0.25 25.34 -3.21
N SER A 78 0.93 25.11 -2.65
CA SER A 78 2.18 25.79 -3.00
C SER A 78 3.00 25.03 -4.05
N SER A 79 2.72 23.74 -4.26
CA SER A 79 3.43 22.90 -5.21
C SER A 79 2.47 21.86 -5.79
N PRO A 80 2.08 21.98 -7.08
CA PRO A 80 1.48 20.87 -7.79
C PRO A 80 2.56 19.78 -7.87
N ALA A 81 2.26 18.56 -7.47
CA ALA A 81 3.21 17.44 -7.41
C ALA A 81 3.61 16.93 -8.82
N SER A 82 3.94 17.84 -9.74
CA SER A 82 4.16 17.60 -11.18
C SER A 82 5.43 16.80 -11.48
N LEU A 83 6.42 16.83 -10.59
CA LEU A 83 7.64 16.05 -10.68
C LEU A 83 7.74 15.13 -9.46
N CYS A 84 7.03 13.99 -9.53
CA CYS A 84 7.10 12.98 -8.50
C CYS A 84 7.75 11.69 -9.03
N PRO A 85 8.70 11.07 -8.31
CA PRO A 85 9.23 9.78 -8.71
C PRO A 85 8.13 8.70 -8.66
N ASP A 86 8.17 7.77 -9.61
CA ASP A 86 7.37 6.55 -9.64
C ASP A 86 7.87 5.51 -8.61
N VAL A 87 8.04 5.96 -7.38
CA VAL A 87 8.38 5.14 -6.21
C VAL A 87 7.36 5.49 -5.14
N CYS A 88 6.83 4.51 -4.43
CA CYS A 88 5.90 4.79 -3.34
C CYS A 88 6.56 4.80 -1.96
N LYS A 89 5.94 5.56 -1.06
CA LYS A 89 6.20 5.50 0.37
C LYS A 89 5.51 4.28 0.97
N PRO A 90 5.95 3.84 2.17
CA PRO A 90 5.25 2.82 2.94
C PRO A 90 3.77 3.15 3.13
N GLY A 91 2.97 2.11 3.39
CA GLY A 91 1.53 2.23 3.56
C GLY A 91 1.16 3.28 4.62
N ARG A 92 0.34 4.25 4.22
CA ARG A 92 -0.08 5.39 5.05
C ARG A 92 -1.37 6.02 4.53
N CYS A 93 -1.97 6.87 5.36
CA CYS A 93 -3.03 7.77 4.91
C CYS A 93 -2.47 8.86 3.98
N GLN A 94 -3.13 9.03 2.85
CA GLN A 94 -2.77 10.00 1.82
C GLN A 94 -4.03 10.79 1.44
N CYS A 95 -3.88 12.06 1.06
CA CYS A 95 -5.00 12.83 0.52
C CYS A 95 -5.67 12.07 -0.63
N LYS A 96 -7.01 12.05 -0.63
CA LYS A 96 -7.80 11.52 -1.75
C LYS A 96 -7.48 12.29 -3.02
N ASP A 97 -7.76 11.68 -4.17
CA ASP A 97 -7.64 12.35 -5.45
C ASP A 97 -8.46 13.65 -5.43
N THR A 98 -7.94 14.74 -6.01
CA THR A 98 -8.47 16.13 -5.98
C THR A 98 -8.34 16.91 -4.68
N PHE A 99 -7.80 16.32 -3.60
CA PHE A 99 -7.49 17.02 -2.36
C PHE A 99 -6.01 17.40 -2.28
N TYR A 100 -5.75 18.54 -1.62
CA TYR A 100 -4.42 19.12 -1.49
C TYR A 100 -4.01 19.16 -0.01
N ARG A 101 -2.75 18.82 0.27
CA ARG A 101 -2.23 18.89 1.64
C ARG A 101 -1.88 20.33 2.01
N ARG A 102 -2.48 20.83 3.08
CA ARG A 102 -2.23 22.17 3.65
C ARG A 102 -2.24 22.09 5.16
N ASN A 103 -1.16 22.50 5.82
CA ASN A 103 -1.01 22.48 7.29
C ASN A 103 -1.35 21.11 7.92
N GLY A 104 -0.97 20.02 7.25
CA GLY A 104 -1.24 18.65 7.72
C GLY A 104 -2.65 18.12 7.41
N MET A 105 -3.56 18.95 6.90
CA MET A 105 -4.93 18.55 6.52
C MET A 105 -5.11 18.48 5.01
N CYS A 106 -5.98 17.58 4.54
CA CYS A 106 -6.37 17.49 3.14
C CYS A 106 -7.63 18.33 2.89
N VAL A 107 -7.47 19.37 2.08
CA VAL A 107 -8.53 20.33 1.74
C VAL A 107 -8.92 20.20 0.27
N PRO A 108 -10.20 20.41 -0.08
CA PRO A 108 -10.59 20.48 -1.49
C PRO A 108 -9.92 21.67 -2.16
N TYR A 109 -9.96 21.72 -3.49
CA TYR A 109 -9.51 22.89 -4.22
C TYR A 109 -10.19 24.16 -3.69
N VAL A 110 -9.39 25.15 -3.29
CA VAL A 110 -9.86 26.48 -2.91
C VAL A 110 -9.32 27.51 -3.89
N PRO A 111 -10.12 28.52 -4.28
CA PRO A 111 -9.63 29.63 -5.12
C PRO A 111 -8.41 30.28 -4.46
N GLY A 112 -7.28 30.33 -5.17
CA GLY A 112 -5.99 30.80 -4.65
C GLY A 112 -5.00 29.70 -4.26
N CYS A 113 -5.41 28.43 -4.24
CA CYS A 113 -4.46 27.34 -4.47
C CYS A 113 -4.21 27.28 -5.97
N ASN A 114 -2.97 27.52 -6.41
CA ASN A 114 -2.55 27.29 -7.79
C ASN A 114 -2.45 25.78 -8.06
N GLY A 115 -3.53 25.05 -7.76
CA GLY A 115 -3.78 23.70 -8.22
C GLY A 115 -3.98 23.79 -9.72
N VAL A 116 -2.87 23.78 -10.46
CA VAL A 116 -2.92 23.63 -11.91
C VAL A 116 -3.67 22.33 -12.16
N VAL A 117 -4.77 22.43 -12.89
CA VAL A 117 -5.51 21.27 -13.39
C VAL A 117 -4.52 20.42 -14.16
N ILE A 118 -4.26 19.20 -13.71
CA ILE A 118 -3.57 18.19 -14.51
C ILE A 118 -4.52 17.80 -15.64
N VAL A 119 -4.52 18.60 -16.71
CA VAL A 119 -5.05 18.19 -18.00
C VAL A 119 -4.04 17.18 -18.54
N GLY A 120 -4.29 15.89 -18.30
CA GLY A 120 -3.51 14.83 -18.91
C GLY A 120 -3.67 14.87 -20.44
N PRO A 121 -2.69 14.39 -21.21
CA PRO A 121 -2.81 14.25 -22.66
C PRO A 121 -3.77 13.09 -22.96
N GLY A 122 -5.06 13.39 -23.07
CA GLY A 122 -6.11 12.39 -23.27
C GLY A 122 -7.47 12.98 -23.66
N GLY A 123 -7.46 14.10 -24.40
CA GLY A 123 -8.59 14.60 -25.18
C GLY A 123 -8.20 14.63 -26.64
#